data_AF-A0A8S2IUS6-F1
#
_entry.id   AF-A0A8S2IUS6-F1
#
_cell.length_a   1.000
_cell.length_b   1.000
_cell.length_c   1.000
_cell.angle_alpha   90.00
_cell.angle_beta   90.00
_cell.angle_gamma   90.00
#
_symmetry.space_group_name_H-M   'P 1'
#
loop_
_entity.id
_entity.type
_entity.pdbx_description
1 polymer ?
#
loop_
_entity_poly.entity_id
_entity_poly.type
_entity_poly.pdbx_seq_one_letter_code
_entity_poly.pdbx_strand_id
1 'polypeptide(L)'
;MSSEWPDAQISNIQKTLQNSWQIPYISLFARIFCDAFQLFDFHQEELEDALLSDNPNEIHPFLQELLISLLSGLIRLHVNSSNMFVMLSNILKRCDLNIISSTPSNIMSISDDSITTTDWHEMSIFEKVTVLRALCDARLNKADIDQVIENMPADSLRFEPFGEDSRGKKLWYFGDTRLYSESWNKSTETSTWECICRTLDEWNVFIENFRKSCSKKNSSIKDRQLLERLIALNADLPDIYSRKDRERHRRWTSYEPKRTSTRLEVKRQQRLEFEEITQEQKARHDKFLEFKRRQEETIAKEKERLERSERVKRREERADRIRRRTAVGSSQGVDGSEFSENSNTSSTLNDENLHPINTNDIHQKVLTLLRTNENSWPFLEPVTEELAPKYFTIIKNPIDLSMIQQKINNKVYVNNSTEFIQDIELMVANCEQYNGKRSILGRLANRLLLYFKDCWSECQPNTQHFDDDIDDLNRREHPVKKSTIFTRDKNNNTRTRKNYRQLAGLSDDEDDDEFEYTPMPSSKRVCYVNCSNL
;
A
#
# COMPACT_ATOMS: atom_id res chain seq x y z
N MET A 1 21.24 -18.18 20.26
CA MET A 1 21.28 -19.63 20.49
C MET A 1 19.90 -20.14 20.13
N SER A 2 19.81 -21.07 19.17
CA SER A 2 18.53 -21.56 18.67
C SER A 2 17.79 -22.33 19.76
N SER A 3 16.57 -21.91 20.10
CA SER A 3 15.69 -22.66 20.99
C SER A 3 14.97 -23.74 20.19
N GLU A 4 15.71 -24.77 19.77
CA GLU A 4 15.09 -26.00 19.26
C GLU A 4 14.30 -26.64 20.40
N TRP A 5 12.97 -26.55 20.33
CA TRP A 5 12.09 -27.31 21.22
C TRP A 5 12.30 -28.79 20.94
N PRO A 6 12.29 -29.68 21.95
CA PRO A 6 12.38 -31.12 21.71
C PRO A 6 11.23 -31.57 20.80
N ASP A 7 11.52 -32.35 19.75
CA ASP A 7 10.54 -32.75 18.72
C ASP A 7 9.24 -33.33 19.31
N ALA A 8 9.35 -34.04 20.44
CA ALA A 8 8.22 -34.62 21.16
C ALA A 8 7.22 -33.57 21.69
N GLN A 9 7.68 -32.36 22.04
CA GLN A 9 6.84 -31.28 22.53
C GLN A 9 6.11 -30.59 21.36
N ILE A 10 6.78 -30.35 20.23
CA ILE A 10 6.16 -29.85 19.00
C ILE A 10 5.08 -30.84 18.53
N SER A 11 5.40 -32.13 18.51
CA SER A 11 4.46 -33.19 18.12
C SER A 11 3.21 -33.23 19.02
N ASN A 12 3.36 -33.02 20.33
CA ASN A 12 2.22 -32.95 21.24
C ASN A 12 1.36 -31.70 21.02
N ILE A 13 1.97 -30.54 20.81
CA ILE A 13 1.26 -29.28 20.51
C ILE A 13 0.48 -29.41 19.19
N GLN A 14 1.12 -29.93 18.13
CA GLN A 14 0.50 -30.17 16.84
C GLN A 14 -0.70 -31.12 16.96
N LYS A 15 -0.56 -32.22 17.72
CA LYS A 15 -1.66 -33.16 17.97
C LYS A 15 -2.84 -32.50 18.70
N THR A 16 -2.57 -31.64 19.68
CA THR A 16 -3.62 -30.88 20.41
C THR A 16 -4.32 -29.88 19.48
N LEU A 17 -3.58 -29.17 18.61
CA LEU A 17 -4.17 -28.27 17.61
C LEU A 17 -5.08 -29.01 16.63
N GLN A 18 -4.62 -30.14 16.09
CA GLN A 18 -5.40 -30.99 15.19
C GLN A 18 -6.69 -31.52 15.84
N ASN A 19 -6.68 -31.72 17.16
CA ASN A 19 -7.85 -32.13 17.94
C ASN A 19 -8.67 -30.94 18.50
N SER A 20 -8.35 -29.70 18.16
CA SER A 20 -9.20 -28.55 18.47
C SER A 20 -10.30 -28.39 17.40
N TRP A 21 -11.52 -28.13 17.84
CA TRP A 21 -12.63 -27.75 16.96
C TRP A 21 -12.49 -26.31 16.42
N GLN A 22 -11.64 -25.48 17.05
CA GLN A 22 -11.46 -24.08 16.66
C GLN A 22 -10.80 -23.95 15.28
N ILE A 23 -9.85 -24.84 14.95
CA ILE A 23 -9.15 -24.84 13.64
C ILE A 23 -10.14 -25.04 12.46
N PRO A 24 -10.95 -26.11 12.41
CA PRO A 24 -11.95 -26.27 11.36
C PRO A 24 -13.05 -25.20 11.39
N TYR A 25 -13.38 -24.62 12.55
CA TYR A 25 -14.30 -23.48 12.64
C TYR A 25 -13.76 -22.22 11.95
N ILE A 26 -12.51 -21.84 12.23
CA ILE A 26 -11.88 -20.63 11.64
C ILE A 26 -11.74 -20.80 10.11
N SER A 27 -11.34 -22.00 9.65
CA SER A 27 -11.30 -22.34 8.21
C SER A 27 -12.70 -22.30 7.57
N LEU A 28 -13.71 -22.92 8.20
CA LEU A 28 -15.10 -22.89 7.72
C LEU A 28 -15.63 -21.45 7.60
N PHE A 29 -15.39 -20.62 8.61
CA PHE A 29 -15.79 -19.22 8.62
C PHE A 29 -15.14 -18.44 7.46
N ALA A 30 -13.82 -18.56 7.30
CA ALA A 30 -13.10 -17.89 6.21
C ALA A 30 -13.60 -18.33 4.81
N ARG A 31 -13.94 -19.62 4.66
CA ARG A 31 -14.48 -20.17 3.41
C ARG A 31 -15.92 -19.70 3.12
N ILE A 32 -16.82 -19.71 4.10
CA ILE A 32 -18.22 -19.27 3.92
C ILE A 32 -18.27 -17.77 3.61
N PHE A 33 -17.51 -16.96 4.35
CA PHE A 33 -17.56 -15.50 4.26
C PHE A 33 -16.43 -14.89 3.39
N CYS A 34 -15.80 -15.70 2.54
CA CYS A 34 -14.69 -15.32 1.66
C CYS A 34 -14.99 -14.02 0.89
N ASP A 35 -16.04 -14.03 0.07
CA ASP A 35 -16.43 -12.87 -0.74
C ASP A 35 -17.00 -11.72 0.10
N ALA A 36 -17.79 -12.05 1.13
CA ALA A 36 -18.51 -11.06 1.94
C ALA A 36 -17.59 -10.19 2.79
N PHE A 37 -16.53 -10.78 3.36
CA PHE A 37 -15.62 -10.09 4.29
C PHE A 37 -14.22 -9.88 3.69
N GLN A 38 -14.03 -10.14 2.40
CA GLN A 38 -12.72 -10.10 1.73
C GLN A 38 -11.69 -11.01 2.44
N LEU A 39 -12.17 -12.15 2.95
CA LEU A 39 -11.36 -13.23 3.46
C LEU A 39 -10.87 -14.09 2.29
N PHE A 40 -10.04 -15.09 2.59
CA PHE A 40 -9.56 -16.07 1.64
C PHE A 40 -9.82 -17.47 2.18
N ASP A 41 -10.21 -18.41 1.32
CA ASP A 41 -10.33 -19.83 1.67
C ASP A 41 -8.94 -20.43 1.97
N PHE A 42 -8.82 -21.38 2.89
CA PHE A 42 -7.54 -22.01 3.24
C PHE A 42 -7.68 -23.37 3.93
N HIS A 43 -6.60 -24.15 3.86
CA HIS A 43 -6.46 -25.45 4.49
C HIS A 43 -6.29 -25.34 5.99
N GLN A 44 -6.87 -26.27 6.72
CA GLN A 44 -6.61 -26.45 8.15
C GLN A 44 -5.10 -26.68 8.41
N GLU A 45 -4.40 -27.37 7.49
CA GLU A 45 -2.93 -27.47 7.50
C GLU A 45 -2.23 -26.11 7.39
N GLU A 46 -2.68 -25.18 6.54
CA GLU A 46 -2.02 -23.87 6.38
C GLU A 46 -2.07 -23.05 7.66
N LEU A 47 -3.20 -23.08 8.38
CA LEU A 47 -3.34 -22.40 9.66
C LEU A 47 -2.48 -23.07 10.75
N GLU A 48 -2.44 -24.40 10.81
CA GLU A 48 -1.56 -25.13 11.74
C GLU A 48 -0.08 -24.88 11.49
N ASP A 49 0.37 -25.02 10.24
CA ASP A 49 1.76 -24.76 9.84
C ASP A 49 2.17 -23.33 10.17
N ALA A 50 1.30 -22.35 9.88
CA ALA A 50 1.56 -20.94 10.15
C ALA A 50 1.63 -20.64 11.66
N LEU A 51 0.79 -21.27 12.47
CA LEU A 51 0.80 -21.15 13.94
C LEU A 51 2.03 -21.82 14.58
N LEU A 52 2.48 -22.95 14.04
CA LEU A 52 3.65 -23.68 14.52
C LEU A 52 4.98 -23.04 14.08
N SER A 53 4.97 -22.24 13.00
CA SER A 53 6.13 -21.52 12.47
C SER A 53 6.20 -20.03 12.87
N ASP A 54 5.20 -19.51 13.60
CA ASP A 54 5.12 -18.11 14.02
C ASP A 54 6.29 -17.73 14.94
N ASN A 55 7.01 -16.66 14.59
CA ASN A 55 8.24 -16.25 15.29
C ASN A 55 7.96 -15.09 16.26
N PRO A 56 8.56 -15.06 17.47
CA PRO A 56 8.45 -13.91 18.38
C PRO A 56 8.86 -12.54 17.78
N ASN A 57 9.64 -12.53 16.68
CA ASN A 57 10.12 -11.29 16.05
C ASN A 57 9.41 -10.95 14.72
N GLU A 58 8.75 -11.92 14.09
CA GLU A 58 8.13 -11.76 12.76
C GLU A 58 6.94 -12.70 12.63
N ILE A 59 5.76 -12.11 12.42
CA ILE A 59 4.51 -12.87 12.23
C ILE A 59 4.52 -13.61 10.89
N HIS A 60 4.07 -14.87 10.88
CA HIS A 60 3.97 -15.63 9.65
C HIS A 60 3.04 -14.93 8.63
N PRO A 61 3.43 -14.75 7.34
CA PRO A 61 2.67 -13.92 6.39
C PRO A 61 1.19 -14.28 6.24
N PHE A 62 0.87 -15.58 6.29
CA PHE A 62 -0.51 -16.08 6.29
C PHE A 62 -1.33 -15.60 7.50
N LEU A 63 -0.76 -15.64 8.72
CA LEU A 63 -1.42 -15.13 9.93
C LEU A 63 -1.58 -13.62 9.85
N GLN A 64 -0.59 -12.92 9.28
CA GLN A 64 -0.66 -11.48 9.05
C GLN A 64 -1.84 -11.13 8.12
N GLU A 65 -1.98 -11.81 6.99
CA GLU A 65 -3.06 -11.59 6.02
C GLU A 65 -4.44 -11.95 6.61
N LEU A 66 -4.54 -13.05 7.34
CA LEU A 66 -5.76 -13.48 8.03
C LEU A 66 -6.20 -12.46 9.10
N LEU A 67 -5.28 -12.01 9.95
CA LEU A 67 -5.56 -11.00 10.97
C LEU A 67 -5.98 -9.66 10.34
N ILE A 68 -5.27 -9.18 9.32
CA ILE A 68 -5.63 -7.91 8.64
C ILE A 68 -7.04 -8.00 8.07
N SER A 69 -7.40 -9.13 7.45
CA SER A 69 -8.72 -9.34 6.85
C SER A 69 -9.84 -9.40 7.91
N LEU A 70 -9.65 -10.20 8.97
CA LEU A 70 -10.59 -10.28 10.10
C LEU A 70 -10.77 -8.93 10.81
N LEU A 71 -9.68 -8.20 11.09
CA LEU A 71 -9.72 -6.89 11.74
C LEU A 71 -10.37 -5.81 10.84
N SER A 72 -10.19 -5.87 9.53
CA SER A 72 -10.80 -4.93 8.59
C SER A 72 -12.32 -5.02 8.57
N GLY A 73 -12.88 -6.22 8.76
CA GLY A 73 -14.32 -6.41 8.96
C GLY A 73 -14.85 -5.88 10.31
N LEU A 74 -13.96 -5.56 11.27
CA LEU A 74 -14.34 -5.13 12.62
C LEU A 74 -14.16 -3.62 12.87
N ILE A 75 -13.29 -2.95 12.12
CA ILE A 75 -12.88 -1.56 12.35
C ILE A 75 -13.11 -0.71 11.08
N ARG A 76 -13.66 0.50 11.24
CA ARG A 76 -13.84 1.46 10.12
C ARG A 76 -12.54 2.10 9.61
N LEU A 77 -11.39 1.76 10.20
CA LEU A 77 -10.09 2.32 9.86
C LEU A 77 -9.31 1.28 9.04
N HIS A 78 -8.55 1.74 8.06
CA HIS A 78 -7.73 0.87 7.22
C HIS A 78 -6.69 0.10 8.06
N VAL A 79 -6.81 -1.23 8.10
CA VAL A 79 -5.85 -2.12 8.75
C VAL A 79 -4.71 -2.44 7.80
N ASN A 80 -3.47 -2.46 8.29
CA ASN A 80 -2.28 -2.89 7.55
C ASN A 80 -1.25 -3.49 8.52
N SER A 81 -0.16 -4.05 7.99
CA SER A 81 0.91 -4.67 8.78
C SER A 81 1.52 -3.75 9.84
N SER A 82 1.54 -2.43 9.60
CA SER A 82 2.11 -1.45 10.55
C SER A 82 1.17 -1.08 11.71
N ASN A 83 -0.13 -1.34 11.61
CA ASN A 83 -1.11 -0.93 12.63
C ASN A 83 -1.98 -2.07 13.21
N MET A 84 -1.93 -3.26 12.61
CA MET A 84 -2.77 -4.40 12.98
C MET A 84 -2.68 -4.81 14.45
N PHE A 85 -1.48 -4.86 15.05
CA PHE A 85 -1.33 -5.25 16.46
C PHE A 85 -1.90 -4.22 17.43
N VAL A 86 -1.74 -2.93 17.13
CA VAL A 86 -2.35 -1.84 17.91
C VAL A 86 -3.88 -1.91 17.81
N MET A 87 -4.40 -2.20 16.61
CA MET A 87 -5.83 -2.39 16.37
C MET A 87 -6.39 -3.63 17.08
N LEU A 88 -5.68 -4.75 17.05
CA LEU A 88 -6.02 -5.98 17.76
C LEU A 88 -6.04 -5.74 19.28
N SER A 89 -4.96 -5.19 19.85
CA SER A 89 -4.87 -4.89 21.29
C SER A 89 -6.02 -3.97 21.75
N ASN A 90 -6.41 -2.99 20.91
CA ASN A 90 -7.57 -2.13 21.17
C ASN A 90 -8.92 -2.89 21.11
N ILE A 91 -9.08 -3.90 20.26
CA ILE A 91 -10.27 -4.76 20.25
C ILE A 91 -10.29 -5.63 21.51
N LEU A 92 -9.20 -6.34 21.81
CA LEU A 92 -9.10 -7.21 22.98
C LEU A 92 -9.43 -6.45 24.29
N LYS A 93 -8.94 -5.20 24.42
CA LYS A 93 -9.20 -4.31 25.57
C LYS A 93 -10.61 -3.69 25.62
N ARG A 94 -11.30 -3.55 24.49
CA ARG A 94 -12.62 -2.90 24.41
C ARG A 94 -13.78 -3.86 24.49
N CYS A 95 -13.60 -5.06 23.97
CA CYS A 95 -14.69 -5.98 23.77
C CYS A 95 -15.05 -6.77 25.04
N ASP A 96 -14.28 -6.63 26.14
CA ASP A 96 -14.32 -7.52 27.32
C ASP A 96 -14.65 -8.94 26.87
N LEU A 97 -13.82 -9.45 25.94
CA LEU A 97 -14.08 -10.73 25.31
C LEU A 97 -14.13 -11.77 26.43
N ASN A 98 -15.35 -12.20 26.78
CA ASN A 98 -15.62 -13.23 27.78
C ASN A 98 -15.17 -14.57 27.21
N ILE A 99 -13.84 -14.72 27.14
CA ILE A 99 -13.10 -15.89 26.68
C ILE A 99 -13.09 -16.96 27.77
N ILE A 100 -13.40 -16.57 29.01
CA ILE A 100 -13.61 -17.45 30.15
C ILE A 100 -15.11 -17.81 30.24
N SER A 101 -15.38 -19.08 30.53
CA SER A 101 -16.69 -19.70 30.85
C SER A 101 -17.78 -19.75 29.76
N SER A 102 -17.53 -20.52 28.69
CA SER A 102 -18.60 -21.31 28.03
C SER A 102 -18.15 -22.69 27.56
N THR A 103 -17.24 -23.33 28.30
CA THR A 103 -17.04 -24.79 28.26
C THR A 103 -17.69 -25.43 29.50
N PRO A 104 -18.47 -26.51 29.38
CA PRO A 104 -18.85 -27.32 30.53
C PRO A 104 -17.60 -27.79 31.28
N SER A 105 -17.58 -27.60 32.59
CA SER A 105 -16.39 -27.79 33.42
C SER A 105 -15.84 -29.21 33.34
N ASN A 106 -14.50 -29.34 33.26
CA ASN A 106 -13.73 -30.59 33.22
C ASN A 106 -13.63 -31.31 31.87
N ILE A 107 -13.03 -30.65 30.87
CA ILE A 107 -11.96 -31.32 30.12
C ILE A 107 -10.72 -31.29 31.01
N MET A 108 -10.19 -32.46 31.39
CA MET A 108 -8.98 -32.51 32.23
C MET A 108 -7.75 -32.03 31.45
N SER A 109 -6.99 -31.13 32.08
CA SER A 109 -5.62 -30.72 31.74
C SER A 109 -5.37 -30.13 30.34
N ILE A 110 -6.20 -29.19 29.91
CA ILE A 110 -5.71 -28.01 29.18
C ILE A 110 -6.00 -26.81 30.08
N SER A 111 -5.10 -25.83 30.11
CA SER A 111 -5.20 -24.67 30.99
C SER A 111 -6.50 -23.89 30.76
N ASP A 112 -6.94 -23.21 31.82
CA ASP A 112 -7.98 -22.18 31.75
C ASP A 112 -7.39 -21.00 30.96
N ASP A 113 -7.41 -21.10 29.63
CA ASP A 113 -6.74 -20.21 28.67
C ASP A 113 -7.46 -18.86 28.55
N SER A 114 -7.65 -18.20 29.70
CA SER A 114 -7.83 -16.75 29.76
C SER A 114 -6.67 -16.09 29.01
N ILE A 115 -6.96 -15.17 28.09
CA ILE A 115 -5.91 -14.40 27.42
C ILE A 115 -5.10 -13.65 28.46
N THR A 116 -3.82 -14.00 28.58
CA THR A 116 -2.92 -13.49 29.63
C THR A 116 -2.26 -12.16 29.25
N THR A 117 -2.10 -11.91 27.95
CA THR A 117 -1.44 -10.72 27.39
C THR A 117 -2.22 -10.16 26.21
N THR A 118 -2.04 -8.87 25.90
CA THR A 118 -2.63 -8.23 24.70
C THR A 118 -1.61 -8.00 23.59
N ASP A 119 -0.38 -8.50 23.75
CA ASP A 119 0.64 -8.55 22.68
C ASP A 119 0.60 -9.91 22.00
N TRP A 120 0.46 -9.91 20.67
CA TRP A 120 0.42 -11.12 19.86
C TRP A 120 1.70 -11.95 19.96
N HIS A 121 2.87 -11.33 20.13
CA HIS A 121 4.15 -12.05 20.09
C HIS A 121 4.43 -12.79 21.40
N GLU A 122 3.81 -12.35 22.50
CA GLU A 122 3.86 -13.00 23.80
C GLU A 122 2.82 -14.11 23.97
N MET A 123 1.74 -14.11 23.17
CA MET A 123 0.68 -15.12 23.22
C MET A 123 1.19 -16.53 22.87
N SER A 124 0.73 -17.51 23.65
CA SER A 124 0.80 -18.92 23.28
C SER A 124 0.01 -19.22 22.00
N ILE A 125 0.30 -20.36 21.38
CA ILE A 125 -0.39 -20.77 20.14
C ILE A 125 -1.90 -20.97 20.38
N PHE A 126 -2.31 -21.46 21.55
CA PHE A 126 -3.73 -21.66 21.89
C PHE A 126 -4.46 -20.35 22.19
N GLU A 127 -3.80 -19.36 22.79
CA GLU A 127 -4.32 -17.98 22.88
C GLU A 127 -4.51 -17.38 21.47
N LYS A 128 -3.55 -17.54 20.55
CA LYS A 128 -3.67 -17.07 19.15
C LYS A 128 -4.86 -17.71 18.42
N VAL A 129 -5.05 -19.02 18.55
CA VAL A 129 -6.24 -19.71 18.00
C VAL A 129 -7.53 -19.14 18.60
N THR A 130 -7.55 -18.92 19.91
CA THR A 130 -8.72 -18.38 20.64
C THR A 130 -9.02 -16.95 20.23
N VAL A 131 -8.01 -16.10 19.99
CA VAL A 131 -8.16 -14.78 19.39
C VAL A 131 -8.76 -14.86 17.99
N LEU A 132 -8.20 -15.69 17.10
CA LEU A 132 -8.71 -15.84 15.73
C LEU A 132 -10.17 -16.29 15.71
N ARG A 133 -10.55 -17.25 16.56
CA ARG A 133 -11.94 -17.67 16.77
C ARG A 133 -12.81 -16.49 17.25
N ALA A 134 -12.38 -15.77 18.28
CA ALA A 134 -13.11 -14.64 18.84
C ALA A 134 -13.27 -13.48 17.85
N LEU A 135 -12.34 -13.27 16.91
CA LEU A 135 -12.49 -12.30 15.82
C LEU A 135 -13.56 -12.73 14.81
N CYS A 136 -13.66 -14.03 14.50
CA CYS A 136 -14.76 -14.58 13.69
C CYS A 136 -16.11 -14.36 14.40
N ASP A 137 -16.20 -14.71 15.68
CA ASP A 137 -17.39 -14.51 16.51
C ASP A 137 -17.78 -13.02 16.56
N ALA A 138 -16.81 -12.12 16.78
CA ALA A 138 -17.03 -10.68 16.80
C ALA A 138 -17.54 -10.13 15.44
N ARG A 139 -17.19 -10.79 14.32
CA ARG A 139 -17.62 -10.39 12.97
C ARG A 139 -19.08 -10.78 12.71
N LEU A 140 -19.51 -11.94 13.22
CA LEU A 140 -20.91 -12.38 13.21
C LEU A 140 -21.81 -11.49 14.09
N ASN A 141 -21.26 -10.85 15.13
CA ASN A 141 -22.00 -9.94 16.02
C ASN A 141 -22.09 -8.49 15.52
N LYS A 142 -21.68 -8.19 14.28
CA LYS A 142 -21.79 -6.84 13.70
C LYS A 142 -23.17 -6.60 13.08
N ALA A 143 -23.66 -5.37 13.19
CA ALA A 143 -24.98 -4.96 12.69
C ALA A 143 -25.16 -5.01 11.15
N ASP A 144 -24.11 -5.26 10.38
CA ASP A 144 -24.18 -5.50 8.93
C ASP A 144 -24.33 -6.98 8.56
N ILE A 145 -24.29 -7.90 9.55
CA ILE A 145 -24.36 -9.35 9.31
C ILE A 145 -25.67 -9.77 8.63
N ASP A 146 -26.79 -9.15 8.97
CA ASP A 146 -28.11 -9.52 8.43
C ASP A 146 -28.15 -9.31 6.92
N GLN A 147 -27.63 -8.17 6.44
CA GLN A 147 -27.53 -7.86 5.00
C GLN A 147 -26.58 -8.83 4.27
N VAL A 148 -25.55 -9.31 4.95
CA VAL A 148 -24.61 -10.29 4.39
C VAL A 148 -25.26 -11.68 4.32
N ILE A 149 -26.01 -12.07 5.35
CA ILE A 149 -26.74 -13.34 5.42
C ILE A 149 -27.89 -13.39 4.41
N GLU A 150 -28.64 -12.30 4.22
CA GLU A 150 -29.74 -12.21 3.24
C GLU A 150 -29.29 -12.51 1.80
N ASN A 151 -28.03 -12.23 1.47
CA ASN A 151 -27.45 -12.47 0.15
C ASN A 151 -26.81 -13.86 -0.02
N MET A 152 -26.83 -14.71 1.02
CA MET A 152 -26.25 -16.06 0.97
C MET A 152 -27.31 -17.17 0.93
N PRO A 153 -27.02 -18.33 0.30
CA PRO A 153 -27.93 -19.47 0.33
C PRO A 153 -28.10 -19.98 1.76
N ALA A 154 -29.35 -20.20 2.19
CA ALA A 154 -29.65 -20.71 3.54
C ALA A 154 -28.93 -22.05 3.84
N ASP A 155 -28.76 -22.89 2.83
CA ASP A 155 -28.06 -24.18 2.94
C ASP A 155 -26.53 -24.02 3.10
N SER A 156 -25.95 -22.89 2.70
CA SER A 156 -24.53 -22.58 2.92
C SER A 156 -24.23 -22.09 4.34
N LEU A 157 -25.26 -21.64 5.06
CA LEU A 157 -25.17 -21.18 6.45
C LEU A 157 -25.49 -22.25 7.49
N ARG A 158 -26.11 -23.36 7.06
CA ARG A 158 -26.41 -24.50 7.93
C ARG A 158 -25.26 -25.50 7.88
N PHE A 159 -24.63 -25.72 9.03
CA PHE A 159 -23.58 -26.70 9.16
C PHE A 159 -24.03 -27.82 10.12
N GLU A 160 -24.31 -28.99 9.56
CA GLU A 160 -24.80 -30.18 10.29
C GLU A 160 -23.73 -31.28 10.32
N PRO A 161 -23.80 -32.24 11.27
CA PRO A 161 -22.95 -33.43 11.23
C PRO A 161 -23.09 -34.17 9.90
N PHE A 162 -21.96 -34.65 9.37
CA PHE A 162 -21.92 -35.52 8.19
C PHE A 162 -22.77 -36.80 8.42
N GLY A 163 -22.82 -37.25 9.67
CA GLY A 163 -23.83 -38.16 10.18
C GLY A 163 -23.54 -38.61 11.60
N GLU A 164 -24.36 -39.50 12.12
CA GLU A 164 -24.25 -40.06 13.47
C GLU A 164 -24.28 -41.58 13.40
N ASP A 165 -23.31 -42.25 14.04
CA ASP A 165 -23.29 -43.71 14.11
C ASP A 165 -24.35 -44.24 15.10
N SER A 166 -24.60 -45.54 15.08
CA SER A 166 -25.58 -46.20 15.96
C SER A 166 -25.28 -46.12 17.47
N ARG A 167 -24.11 -45.60 17.86
CA ARG A 167 -23.68 -45.38 19.24
C ARG A 167 -23.81 -43.91 19.68
N GLY A 168 -24.24 -43.02 18.78
CA GLY A 168 -24.34 -41.58 19.03
C GLY A 168 -23.03 -40.81 18.82
N LYS A 169 -22.02 -41.41 18.17
CA LYS A 169 -20.80 -40.70 17.76
C LYS A 169 -21.09 -39.94 16.47
N LYS A 170 -21.02 -38.61 16.51
CA LYS A 170 -21.20 -37.76 15.34
C LYS A 170 -19.88 -37.68 14.55
N LEU A 171 -19.99 -37.66 13.23
CA LEU A 171 -18.90 -37.39 12.31
C LEU A 171 -19.10 -36.02 11.68
N TRP A 172 -18.03 -35.25 11.54
CA TRP A 172 -18.04 -33.87 11.05
C TRP A 172 -17.03 -33.70 9.91
N TYR A 173 -17.45 -33.07 8.82
CA TYR A 173 -16.64 -32.88 7.61
C TYR A 173 -16.81 -31.46 7.07
N PHE A 174 -15.73 -30.68 7.10
CA PHE A 174 -15.76 -29.22 6.89
C PHE A 174 -15.49 -28.78 5.44
N GLY A 175 -15.63 -29.68 4.46
CA GLY A 175 -15.28 -29.40 3.07
C GLY A 175 -13.77 -29.31 2.83
N ASP A 176 -12.97 -29.88 3.73
CA ASP A 176 -11.51 -29.91 3.65
C ASP A 176 -10.99 -31.34 3.46
N THR A 177 -9.72 -31.60 3.74
CA THR A 177 -9.09 -32.93 3.68
C THR A 177 -9.45 -33.86 4.86
N ARG A 178 -10.07 -33.35 5.93
CA ARG A 178 -10.12 -34.01 7.24
C ARG A 178 -11.49 -34.51 7.69
N LEU A 179 -11.48 -35.63 8.43
CA LEU A 179 -12.65 -36.15 9.16
C LEU A 179 -12.50 -35.96 10.66
N TYR A 180 -13.51 -35.34 11.26
CA TYR A 180 -13.60 -35.14 12.69
C TYR A 180 -14.70 -35.99 13.31
N SER A 181 -14.64 -36.16 14.63
CA SER A 181 -15.74 -36.72 15.38
C SER A 181 -15.94 -36.09 16.75
N GLU A 182 -17.18 -36.16 17.19
CA GLU A 182 -17.65 -35.70 18.48
C GLU A 182 -18.33 -36.87 19.19
N SER A 183 -17.95 -37.14 20.44
CA SER A 183 -18.53 -38.22 21.25
C SER A 183 -18.93 -37.69 22.63
N TRP A 184 -20.23 -37.64 22.93
CA TRP A 184 -20.74 -37.19 24.22
C TRP A 184 -20.48 -38.21 25.33
N ASN A 185 -19.73 -37.82 26.35
CA ASN A 185 -19.51 -38.62 27.54
C ASN A 185 -20.56 -38.29 28.63
N LYS A 186 -21.51 -39.19 28.82
CA LYS A 186 -22.57 -39.06 29.83
C LYS A 186 -22.06 -38.99 31.27
N SER A 187 -20.87 -39.49 31.56
CA SER A 187 -20.31 -39.51 32.92
C SER A 187 -19.61 -38.22 33.33
N THR A 188 -19.12 -37.45 32.36
CA THR A 188 -18.44 -36.16 32.57
C THR A 188 -19.25 -34.97 32.09
N GLU A 189 -20.40 -35.21 31.43
CA GLU A 189 -21.24 -34.19 30.77
C GLU A 189 -20.44 -33.32 29.78
N THR A 190 -19.52 -33.93 29.04
CA THR A 190 -18.65 -33.26 28.07
C THR A 190 -18.59 -34.02 26.74
N SER A 191 -18.56 -33.28 25.62
CA SER A 191 -18.19 -33.82 24.32
C SER A 191 -16.67 -33.97 24.22
N THR A 192 -16.21 -35.10 23.68
CA THR A 192 -14.82 -35.27 23.25
C THR A 192 -14.72 -35.08 21.74
N TRP A 193 -13.80 -34.21 21.30
CA TRP A 193 -13.53 -33.90 19.89
C TRP A 193 -12.21 -34.54 19.45
N GLU A 194 -12.16 -35.10 18.25
CA GLU A 194 -10.98 -35.78 17.71
C GLU A 194 -10.94 -35.70 16.18
N CYS A 195 -9.77 -35.39 15.61
CA CYS A 195 -9.49 -35.57 14.19
C CYS A 195 -9.13 -37.04 13.92
N ILE A 196 -10.03 -37.77 13.24
CA ILE A 196 -9.86 -39.19 12.95
C ILE A 196 -9.01 -39.41 11.69
N CYS A 197 -9.24 -38.62 10.64
CA CYS A 197 -8.56 -38.75 9.35
C CYS A 197 -7.97 -37.42 8.92
N ARG A 198 -6.65 -37.40 8.66
CA ARG A 198 -5.83 -36.29 8.17
C ARG A 198 -5.36 -36.56 6.74
N THR A 199 -5.05 -37.83 6.44
CA THR A 199 -4.55 -38.28 5.14
C THR A 199 -5.56 -39.18 4.43
N LEU A 200 -5.45 -39.27 3.11
CA LEU A 200 -6.27 -40.17 2.29
C LEU A 200 -6.12 -41.65 2.72
N ASP A 201 -4.94 -42.04 3.20
CA ASP A 201 -4.70 -43.39 3.74
C ASP A 201 -5.44 -43.63 5.05
N GLU A 202 -5.45 -42.65 5.97
CA GLU A 202 -6.24 -42.72 7.20
C GLU A 202 -7.75 -42.82 6.89
N TRP A 203 -8.25 -42.08 5.89
CA TRP A 203 -9.63 -42.20 5.40
C TRP A 203 -9.96 -43.60 4.87
N ASN A 204 -9.10 -44.16 4.01
CA ASN A 204 -9.28 -45.51 3.47
C ASN A 204 -9.32 -46.57 4.60
N VAL A 205 -8.38 -46.49 5.55
CA VAL A 205 -8.32 -47.38 6.72
C VAL A 205 -9.56 -47.22 7.62
N PHE A 206 -10.02 -45.98 7.85
CA PHE A 206 -11.22 -45.71 8.62
C PHE A 206 -12.46 -46.32 7.96
N ILE A 207 -12.66 -46.10 6.66
CA ILE A 207 -13.82 -46.61 5.91
C ILE A 207 -13.83 -48.14 5.85
N GLU A 208 -12.67 -48.78 5.67
CA GLU A 208 -12.57 -50.24 5.76
C GLU A 208 -12.99 -50.77 7.14
N ASN A 209 -12.51 -50.14 8.21
CA ASN A 209 -12.83 -50.56 9.57
C ASN A 209 -14.30 -50.30 9.92
N PHE A 210 -14.86 -49.19 9.45
CA PHE A 210 -16.28 -48.88 9.59
C PHE A 210 -17.14 -49.88 8.80
N ARG A 211 -16.79 -50.21 7.56
CA ARG A 211 -17.42 -51.26 6.73
C ARG A 211 -17.38 -52.63 7.42
N LYS A 212 -16.24 -53.03 8.00
CA LYS A 212 -16.10 -54.29 8.77
C LYS A 212 -17.05 -54.31 9.99
N SER A 213 -17.27 -53.17 10.65
CA SER A 213 -18.27 -53.05 11.71
C SER A 213 -19.71 -53.18 11.18
N CYS A 214 -20.01 -52.55 10.04
CA CYS A 214 -21.32 -52.58 9.38
C CYS A 214 -21.68 -53.94 8.75
N SER A 215 -20.71 -54.80 8.47
CA SER A 215 -20.97 -56.12 7.87
C SER A 215 -21.57 -57.15 8.83
N LYS A 216 -21.72 -56.81 10.12
CA LYS A 216 -22.33 -57.70 11.13
C LYS A 216 -23.84 -57.84 10.87
N LYS A 217 -24.41 -59.04 11.07
CA LYS A 217 -25.82 -59.37 10.76
C LYS A 217 -26.86 -58.38 11.34
N ASN A 218 -26.54 -57.71 12.45
CA ASN A 218 -27.43 -56.75 13.13
C ASN A 218 -26.98 -55.27 13.01
N SER A 219 -26.17 -54.92 12.00
CA SER A 219 -25.78 -53.50 11.79
C SER A 219 -27.00 -52.60 11.57
N SER A 220 -26.94 -51.38 12.14
CA SER A 220 -28.00 -50.39 12.03
C SER A 220 -28.17 -49.88 10.60
N ILE A 221 -29.40 -49.48 10.24
CA ILE A 221 -29.68 -48.80 8.97
C ILE A 221 -28.91 -47.46 8.93
N LYS A 222 -28.81 -46.74 10.06
CA LYS A 222 -28.00 -45.51 10.19
C LYS A 222 -26.55 -45.73 9.77
N ASP A 223 -25.92 -46.81 10.27
CA ASP A 223 -24.52 -47.11 9.98
C ASP A 223 -24.29 -47.41 8.49
N ARG A 224 -25.23 -48.10 7.83
CA ARG A 224 -25.15 -48.37 6.38
C ARG A 224 -25.28 -47.09 5.56
N GLN A 225 -26.24 -46.23 5.87
CA GLN A 225 -26.42 -44.94 5.19
C GLN A 225 -25.19 -44.03 5.40
N LEU A 226 -24.64 -44.00 6.61
CA LEU A 226 -23.41 -43.26 6.92
C LEU A 226 -22.20 -43.81 6.12
N LEU A 227 -22.06 -45.14 6.03
CA LEU A 227 -21.02 -45.79 5.23
C LEU A 227 -21.15 -45.45 3.73
N GLU A 228 -22.36 -45.41 3.18
CA GLU A 228 -22.60 -45.02 1.77
C GLU A 228 -22.16 -43.57 1.51
N ARG A 229 -22.52 -42.62 2.41
CA ARG A 229 -22.07 -41.23 2.32
C ARG A 229 -20.53 -41.12 2.43
N LEU A 230 -19.91 -41.84 3.37
CA LEU A 230 -18.46 -41.87 3.54
C LEU A 230 -17.74 -42.41 2.30
N ILE A 231 -18.26 -43.47 1.66
CA ILE A 231 -17.69 -44.04 0.43
C ILE A 231 -17.81 -43.05 -0.74
N ALA A 232 -18.96 -42.37 -0.88
CA ALA A 232 -19.14 -41.36 -1.91
C ALA A 232 -18.14 -40.21 -1.75
N LEU A 233 -18.02 -39.66 -0.53
CA LEU A 233 -17.05 -38.61 -0.23
C LEU A 233 -15.60 -39.06 -0.50
N ASN A 234 -15.24 -40.29 -0.12
CA ASN A 234 -13.89 -40.81 -0.34
C ASN A 234 -13.54 -41.05 -1.82
N ALA A 235 -14.54 -41.18 -2.70
CA ALA A 235 -14.31 -41.20 -4.14
C ALA A 235 -13.92 -39.80 -4.67
N ASP A 236 -14.45 -38.73 -4.07
CA ASP A 236 -14.14 -37.34 -4.43
C ASP A 236 -12.87 -36.81 -3.75
N LEU A 237 -12.48 -37.37 -2.59
CA LEU A 237 -11.32 -36.91 -1.81
C LEU A 237 -10.00 -36.79 -2.61
N PRO A 238 -9.57 -37.74 -3.47
CA PRO A 238 -8.33 -37.59 -4.23
C PRO A 238 -8.29 -36.34 -5.11
N ASP A 239 -9.45 -35.97 -5.66
CA ASP A 239 -9.65 -34.79 -6.49
C ASP A 239 -9.66 -33.51 -5.63
N ILE A 240 -10.25 -33.59 -4.44
CA ILE A 240 -10.24 -32.53 -3.42
C ILE A 240 -8.79 -32.25 -2.97
N TYR A 241 -8.05 -33.25 -2.48
CA TYR A 241 -6.61 -33.15 -2.15
C TYR A 241 -5.83 -32.55 -3.33
N SER A 242 -6.03 -33.05 -4.56
CA SER A 242 -5.30 -32.58 -5.76
C SER A 242 -5.58 -31.11 -6.12
N ARG A 243 -6.79 -30.59 -5.89
CA ARG A 243 -7.12 -29.17 -6.07
C ARG A 243 -6.50 -28.33 -4.96
N LYS A 244 -6.63 -28.80 -3.73
CA LYS A 244 -6.16 -28.18 -2.49
C LYS A 244 -4.64 -28.01 -2.45
N ASP A 245 -3.88 -29.05 -2.83
CA ASP A 245 -2.42 -28.99 -2.96
C ASP A 245 -1.95 -27.94 -3.99
N ARG A 246 -2.66 -27.81 -5.12
CA ARG A 246 -2.33 -26.79 -6.14
C ARG A 246 -2.54 -25.39 -5.61
N GLU A 247 -3.58 -25.16 -4.80
CA GLU A 247 -3.87 -23.86 -4.20
C GLU A 247 -2.89 -23.51 -3.08
N ARG A 248 -2.57 -24.46 -2.20
CA ARG A 248 -1.52 -24.33 -1.17
C ARG A 248 -0.16 -24.03 -1.82
N HIS A 249 0.21 -24.76 -2.87
CA HIS A 249 1.45 -24.51 -3.61
C HIS A 249 1.46 -23.13 -4.31
N ARG A 250 0.34 -22.74 -4.93
CA ARG A 250 0.18 -21.40 -5.56
C ARG A 250 0.35 -20.27 -4.55
N ARG A 251 -0.20 -20.42 -3.34
CA ARG A 251 -0.04 -19.45 -2.24
C ARG A 251 1.37 -19.44 -1.68
N TRP A 252 1.96 -20.60 -1.43
CA TRP A 252 3.34 -20.70 -0.96
C TRP A 252 4.32 -20.05 -1.94
N THR A 253 4.18 -20.30 -3.25
CA THR A 253 4.93 -19.60 -4.33
C THR A 253 4.63 -18.09 -4.41
N SER A 254 3.51 -17.63 -3.84
CA SER A 254 3.17 -16.21 -3.77
C SER A 254 3.88 -15.49 -2.61
N TYR A 255 4.09 -16.21 -1.49
CA TYR A 255 4.82 -15.76 -0.30
C TYR A 255 6.34 -15.99 -0.40
N GLU A 256 6.79 -16.97 -1.19
CA GLU A 256 8.22 -17.16 -1.47
C GLU A 256 8.85 -15.83 -1.96
N PRO A 257 10.07 -15.49 -1.51
CA PRO A 257 10.84 -14.38 -2.06
C PRO A 257 11.08 -14.58 -3.55
N LYS A 258 10.18 -14.02 -4.37
CA LYS A 258 10.22 -14.15 -5.83
C LYS A 258 11.59 -13.68 -6.28
N ARG A 259 12.34 -14.58 -6.95
CA ARG A 259 13.67 -14.30 -7.49
C ARG A 259 13.61 -13.17 -8.52
N THR A 260 13.60 -11.93 -8.05
CA THR A 260 14.04 -10.79 -8.83
C THR A 260 15.47 -11.12 -9.26
N SER A 261 15.75 -11.00 -10.56
CA SER A 261 17.11 -11.23 -11.05
C SER A 261 18.08 -10.42 -10.19
N THR A 262 19.18 -11.01 -9.72
CA THR A 262 20.16 -10.33 -8.85
C THR A 262 20.62 -8.99 -9.46
N ARG A 263 20.65 -8.91 -10.80
CA ARG A 263 20.91 -7.69 -11.57
C ARG A 263 19.85 -6.60 -11.43
N LEU A 264 18.57 -6.97 -11.30
CA LEU A 264 17.47 -6.04 -11.06
C LEU A 264 17.46 -5.57 -9.61
N GLU A 265 17.83 -6.42 -8.65
CA GLU A 265 17.91 -6.05 -7.23
C GLU A 265 19.07 -5.09 -6.96
N VAL A 266 20.29 -5.42 -7.44
CA VAL A 266 21.43 -4.49 -7.41
C VAL A 266 21.08 -3.15 -8.07
N LYS A 267 20.33 -3.18 -9.19
CA LYS A 267 19.88 -1.96 -9.88
C LYS A 267 18.74 -1.21 -9.17
N ARG A 268 18.02 -1.87 -8.25
CA ARG A 268 17.02 -1.26 -7.36
C ARG A 268 17.72 -0.61 -6.17
N GLN A 269 18.64 -1.32 -5.51
CA GLN A 269 19.47 -0.79 -4.42
C GLN A 269 20.29 0.42 -4.89
N GLN A 270 21.00 0.32 -6.02
CA GLN A 270 21.70 1.46 -6.63
C GLN A 270 20.79 2.65 -6.99
N ARG A 271 19.49 2.42 -7.24
CA ARG A 271 18.53 3.51 -7.42
C ARG A 271 18.13 4.13 -6.09
N LEU A 272 17.85 3.32 -5.07
CA LEU A 272 17.47 3.78 -3.74
C LEU A 272 18.61 4.56 -3.06
N GLU A 273 19.83 4.02 -3.08
CA GLU A 273 21.05 4.71 -2.61
C GLU A 273 21.26 6.03 -3.36
N PHE A 274 21.06 6.05 -4.69
CA PHE A 274 21.19 7.28 -5.47
C PHE A 274 20.09 8.31 -5.16
N GLU A 275 18.85 7.87 -4.95
CA GLU A 275 17.71 8.71 -4.56
C GLU A 275 17.93 9.29 -3.14
N GLU A 276 18.48 8.51 -2.22
CA GLU A 276 18.84 8.90 -0.85
C GLU A 276 19.98 9.94 -0.85
N ILE A 277 21.09 9.67 -1.55
CA ILE A 277 22.20 10.62 -1.74
C ILE A 277 21.69 11.92 -2.40
N THR A 278 20.80 11.81 -3.38
CA THR A 278 20.15 12.95 -4.05
C THR A 278 19.34 13.79 -3.07
N GLN A 279 18.50 13.16 -2.25
CA GLN A 279 17.70 13.86 -1.23
C GLN A 279 18.59 14.48 -0.14
N GLU A 280 19.66 13.80 0.26
CA GLU A 280 20.61 14.33 1.24
C GLU A 280 21.36 15.57 0.69
N GLN A 281 21.85 15.50 -0.55
CA GLN A 281 22.50 16.63 -1.22
C GLN A 281 21.55 17.83 -1.36
N LYS A 282 20.30 17.60 -1.77
CA LYS A 282 19.27 18.64 -1.83
C LYS A 282 19.02 19.25 -0.44
N ALA A 283 18.84 18.44 0.59
CA ALA A 283 18.64 18.92 1.96
C ALA A 283 19.87 19.66 2.53
N ARG A 284 21.10 19.29 2.14
CA ARG A 284 22.33 20.04 2.45
C ARG A 284 22.34 21.41 1.75
N HIS A 285 21.93 21.48 0.48
CA HIS A 285 21.84 22.72 -0.27
C HIS A 285 20.76 23.66 0.29
N ASP A 286 19.56 23.15 0.61
CA ASP A 286 18.48 23.94 1.21
C ASP A 286 18.91 24.57 2.56
N LYS A 287 19.64 23.82 3.39
CA LYS A 287 20.25 24.34 4.63
C LYS A 287 21.30 25.43 4.38
N PHE A 288 22.10 25.31 3.32
CA PHE A 288 23.07 26.33 2.92
C PHE A 288 22.38 27.62 2.44
N LEU A 289 21.33 27.51 1.62
CA LEU A 289 20.52 28.66 1.20
C LEU A 289 19.88 29.37 2.39
N GLU A 290 19.34 28.63 3.36
CA GLU A 290 18.78 29.26 4.55
C GLU A 290 19.86 29.92 5.43
N PHE A 291 21.04 29.32 5.57
CA PHE A 291 22.18 29.96 6.24
C PHE A 291 22.57 31.27 5.57
N LYS A 292 22.65 31.30 4.23
CA LYS A 292 22.94 32.49 3.44
C LYS A 292 21.89 33.59 3.65
N ARG A 293 20.59 33.24 3.57
CA ARG A 293 19.49 34.18 3.86
C ARG A 293 19.60 34.79 5.26
N ARG A 294 19.95 34.00 6.28
CA ARG A 294 20.13 34.50 7.66
C ARG A 294 21.30 35.48 7.77
N GLN A 295 22.40 35.27 7.04
CA GLN A 295 23.53 36.22 6.97
C GLN A 295 23.14 37.52 6.25
N GLU A 296 22.39 37.43 5.15
CA GLU A 296 21.89 38.61 4.43
C GLU A 296 20.93 39.43 5.31
N GLU A 297 20.06 38.78 6.09
CA GLU A 297 19.18 39.43 7.06
C GLU A 297 19.92 40.12 8.22
N THR A 298 21.02 39.55 8.73
CA THR A 298 21.81 40.21 9.79
C THR A 298 22.52 41.44 9.25
N ILE A 299 23.10 41.36 8.04
CA ILE A 299 23.72 42.51 7.36
C ILE A 299 22.68 43.60 7.07
N ALA A 300 21.48 43.23 6.62
CA ALA A 300 20.40 44.19 6.36
C ALA A 300 19.96 44.92 7.64
N LYS A 301 19.79 44.21 8.76
CA LYS A 301 19.44 44.78 10.07
C LYS A 301 20.53 45.71 10.61
N GLU A 302 21.80 45.36 10.41
CA GLU A 302 22.92 46.21 10.83
C GLU A 302 23.03 47.49 9.99
N LYS A 303 22.81 47.39 8.67
CA LYS A 303 22.71 48.56 7.78
C LYS A 303 21.56 49.48 8.17
N GLU A 304 20.36 48.94 8.45
CA GLU A 304 19.22 49.75 8.91
C GLU A 304 19.52 50.45 10.24
N ARG A 305 20.19 49.75 11.19
CA ARG A 305 20.61 50.32 12.47
C ARG A 305 21.60 51.47 12.27
N LEU A 306 22.55 51.34 11.35
CA LEU A 306 23.51 52.39 11.00
C LEU A 306 22.80 53.60 10.36
N GLU A 307 21.95 53.38 9.36
CA GLU A 307 21.15 54.44 8.74
C GLU A 307 20.27 55.18 9.77
N ARG A 308 19.68 54.45 10.73
CA ARG A 308 18.88 55.04 11.80
C ARG A 308 19.74 55.91 12.73
N SER A 309 20.95 55.47 13.07
CA SER A 309 21.93 56.24 13.85
C SER A 309 22.32 57.54 13.13
N GLU A 310 22.62 57.47 11.83
CA GLU A 310 22.92 58.66 11.03
C GLU A 310 21.73 59.62 10.93
N ARG A 311 20.51 59.11 10.73
CA ARG A 311 19.29 59.92 10.70
C ARG A 311 19.08 60.68 12.02
N VAL A 312 19.48 60.10 13.16
CA VAL A 312 19.47 60.78 14.47
C VAL A 312 20.54 61.87 14.52
N LYS A 313 21.80 61.56 14.18
CA LYS A 313 22.88 62.57 14.13
C LYS A 313 22.54 63.77 13.22
N ARG A 314 22.02 63.52 12.02
CA ARG A 314 21.59 64.57 11.08
C ARG A 314 20.47 65.47 11.65
N ARG A 315 19.58 64.92 12.49
CA ARG A 315 18.53 65.69 13.19
C ARG A 315 19.13 66.54 14.32
N GLU A 316 20.04 65.97 15.11
CA GLU A 316 20.72 66.65 16.22
C GLU A 316 21.59 67.82 15.73
N GLU A 317 22.41 67.61 14.71
CA GLU A 317 23.18 68.70 14.08
C GLU A 317 22.29 69.81 13.49
N ARG A 318 21.10 69.46 12.99
CA ARG A 318 20.13 70.45 12.50
C ARG A 318 19.54 71.25 13.65
N ALA A 319 19.22 70.61 14.77
CA ALA A 319 18.78 71.30 15.99
C ALA A 319 19.87 72.23 16.55
N ASP A 320 21.13 71.79 16.58
CA ASP A 320 22.25 72.62 17.05
C ASP A 320 22.64 73.75 16.09
N ARG A 321 22.44 73.59 14.77
CA ARG A 321 22.53 74.71 13.81
C ARG A 321 21.41 75.74 14.04
N ILE A 322 20.20 75.29 14.38
CA ILE A 322 19.09 76.19 14.73
C ILE A 322 19.40 76.93 16.04
N ARG A 323 19.82 76.21 17.10
CA ARG A 323 20.23 76.81 18.39
C ARG A 323 21.34 77.87 18.22
N ARG A 324 22.36 77.57 17.41
CA ARG A 324 23.43 78.54 17.09
C ARG A 324 22.92 79.75 16.31
N ARG A 325 22.00 79.58 15.36
CA ARG A 325 21.36 80.72 14.66
C ARG A 325 20.51 81.58 15.62
N THR A 326 19.74 80.98 16.52
CA THR A 326 18.97 81.73 17.53
C THR A 326 19.83 82.41 18.59
N ALA A 327 21.09 81.96 18.79
CA ALA A 327 22.03 82.57 19.73
C ALA A 327 22.87 83.73 19.14
N VAL A 328 22.95 83.84 17.81
CA VAL A 328 23.80 84.84 17.10
C VAL A 328 22.95 85.91 16.37
N GLY A 329 21.62 85.75 16.32
CA GLY A 329 20.70 86.64 15.62
C GLY A 329 20.23 87.87 16.41
N SER A 330 21.14 88.73 16.85
CA SER A 330 20.83 90.12 17.20
C SER A 330 21.81 91.04 16.47
N SER A 331 21.26 92.06 15.78
CA SER A 331 21.90 93.07 14.91
C SER A 331 21.71 92.89 13.38
N GLN A 332 20.94 93.82 12.81
CA GLN A 332 21.10 94.46 11.47
C GLN A 332 21.01 93.61 10.17
N GLY A 333 19.97 93.90 9.36
CA GLY A 333 20.16 94.83 8.24
C GLY A 333 20.15 94.31 6.77
N VAL A 334 19.01 94.53 6.11
CA VAL A 334 18.80 94.97 4.69
C VAL A 334 19.35 94.18 3.47
N ASP A 335 18.43 93.96 2.52
CA ASP A 335 18.56 93.82 1.04
C ASP A 335 19.36 92.70 0.36
N GLY A 336 18.94 92.41 -0.90
CA GLY A 336 19.70 91.61 -1.87
C GLY A 336 18.91 90.49 -2.56
N SER A 337 18.46 90.73 -3.79
CA SER A 337 17.73 89.78 -4.64
C SER A 337 18.62 88.87 -5.51
N GLU A 338 18.20 87.62 -5.70
CA GLU A 338 18.32 86.79 -6.94
C GLU A 338 17.62 85.45 -6.63
N PHE A 339 16.36 85.19 -6.98
CA PHE A 339 15.72 85.09 -8.30
C PHE A 339 16.23 83.92 -9.17
N SER A 340 15.50 82.81 -9.16
CA SER A 340 15.24 81.97 -10.34
C SER A 340 14.15 80.93 -10.01
N GLU A 341 12.89 81.36 -9.99
CA GLU A 341 11.82 80.43 -10.38
C GLU A 341 12.00 80.08 -11.86
N ASN A 342 11.72 78.85 -12.25
CA ASN A 342 11.17 78.62 -13.58
C ASN A 342 10.17 77.47 -13.54
N SER A 343 9.02 77.71 -14.16
CA SER A 343 7.83 76.87 -14.07
C SER A 343 7.59 76.09 -15.37
N ASN A 344 6.81 75.01 -15.24
CA ASN A 344 5.98 74.39 -16.27
C ASN A 344 6.53 74.24 -17.71
N THR A 345 6.68 72.99 -18.14
CA THR A 345 6.09 72.56 -19.43
C THR A 345 5.57 71.13 -19.32
N SER A 346 4.24 70.97 -19.38
CA SER A 346 3.66 69.76 -19.97
C SER A 346 3.62 69.96 -21.48
N SER A 347 4.23 69.07 -22.25
CA SER A 347 3.97 68.95 -23.68
C SER A 347 3.97 67.48 -24.09
N THR A 348 2.94 67.13 -24.84
CA THR A 348 2.63 65.79 -25.35
C THR A 348 3.57 65.35 -26.47
N LEU A 349 3.84 64.03 -26.49
CA LEU A 349 4.14 63.21 -27.67
C LEU A 349 5.31 63.65 -28.56
N ASN A 350 6.36 62.82 -28.56
CA ASN A 350 6.76 62.14 -29.78
C ASN A 350 7.18 60.70 -29.46
N ASP A 351 6.78 59.79 -30.35
CA ASP A 351 7.24 58.41 -30.41
C ASP A 351 8.69 58.36 -30.96
N GLU A 352 9.24 57.16 -31.14
CA GLU A 352 10.61 56.86 -31.61
C GLU A 352 11.73 57.10 -30.59
N ASN A 353 11.83 56.19 -29.62
CA ASN A 353 13.12 55.60 -29.24
C ASN A 353 12.90 54.23 -28.57
N LEU A 354 12.98 53.15 -29.35
CA LEU A 354 13.20 51.81 -28.80
C LEU A 354 14.57 51.81 -28.11
N HIS A 355 14.60 51.80 -26.78
CA HIS A 355 15.81 51.40 -26.07
C HIS A 355 16.18 49.98 -26.53
N PRO A 356 17.41 49.73 -27.00
CA PRO A 356 17.85 48.37 -27.31
C PRO A 356 17.69 47.50 -26.07
N ILE A 357 16.99 46.37 -26.20
CA ILE A 357 16.85 45.43 -25.09
C ILE A 357 18.27 44.96 -24.73
N ASN A 358 18.71 45.34 -23.52
CA ASN A 358 20.03 45.02 -23.03
C ASN A 358 20.19 43.50 -22.94
N THR A 359 21.04 42.95 -23.79
CA THR A 359 21.35 41.50 -23.89
C THR A 359 21.69 40.89 -22.53
N ASN A 360 22.42 41.63 -21.70
CA ASN A 360 22.76 41.25 -20.34
C ASN A 360 21.54 41.03 -19.44
N ASP A 361 20.48 41.82 -19.62
CA ASP A 361 19.26 41.71 -18.81
C ASP A 361 18.42 40.51 -19.25
N ILE A 362 18.48 40.13 -20.54
CA ILE A 362 17.97 38.85 -21.04
C ILE A 362 18.74 37.68 -20.40
N HIS A 363 20.07 37.70 -20.39
CA HIS A 363 20.88 36.65 -19.74
C HIS A 363 20.55 36.50 -18.25
N GLN A 364 20.44 37.61 -17.51
CA GLN A 364 20.07 37.61 -16.09
C GLN A 364 18.66 37.05 -15.86
N LYS A 365 17.67 37.45 -16.66
CA LYS A 365 16.29 36.96 -16.57
C LYS A 365 16.24 35.45 -16.80
N VAL A 366 16.85 34.97 -17.88
CA VAL A 366 16.83 33.53 -18.24
C VAL A 366 17.60 32.71 -17.20
N LEU A 367 18.77 33.17 -16.74
CA LEU A 367 19.51 32.46 -15.70
C LEU A 367 18.73 32.40 -14.36
N THR A 368 17.99 33.45 -14.01
CA THR A 368 17.13 33.45 -12.82
C THR A 368 16.06 32.36 -12.94
N LEU A 369 15.36 32.27 -14.08
CA LEU A 369 14.37 31.23 -14.34
C LEU A 369 14.99 29.81 -14.22
N LEU A 370 16.16 29.60 -14.82
CA LEU A 370 16.89 28.33 -14.70
C LEU A 370 17.20 27.98 -13.24
N ARG A 371 17.76 28.91 -12.46
CA ARG A 371 18.11 28.68 -11.04
C ARG A 371 16.89 28.44 -10.15
N THR A 372 15.68 28.82 -10.58
CA THR A 372 14.42 28.52 -9.88
C THR A 372 13.73 27.22 -10.35
N ASN A 373 14.19 26.58 -11.43
CA ASN A 373 13.58 25.36 -11.94
C ASN A 373 13.84 24.18 -11.00
N GLU A 374 12.83 23.33 -10.76
CA GLU A 374 12.94 22.16 -9.88
C GLU A 374 14.03 21.15 -10.28
N ASN A 375 14.44 21.12 -11.56
CA ASN A 375 15.46 20.23 -12.11
C ASN A 375 16.88 20.83 -12.01
N SER A 376 17.02 22.07 -11.53
CA SER A 376 18.29 22.83 -11.56
C SER A 376 19.25 22.54 -10.40
N TRP A 377 18.75 21.97 -9.29
CA TRP A 377 19.51 21.81 -8.05
C TRP A 377 20.89 21.13 -8.17
N PRO A 378 21.16 20.16 -9.08
CA PRO A 378 22.51 19.57 -9.22
C PRO A 378 23.53 20.50 -9.87
N PHE A 379 23.06 21.60 -10.48
CA PHE A 379 23.83 22.47 -11.36
C PHE A 379 23.98 23.89 -10.80
N LEU A 380 23.50 24.15 -9.57
CA LEU A 380 23.50 25.49 -8.98
C LEU A 380 24.87 25.99 -8.55
N GLU A 381 25.79 25.08 -8.24
CA GLU A 381 27.12 25.29 -7.65
C GLU A 381 28.16 24.31 -8.28
N PRO A 382 29.47 24.56 -8.14
CA PRO A 382 30.50 23.72 -8.77
C PRO A 382 30.54 22.28 -8.23
N VAL A 383 30.76 21.31 -9.12
CA VAL A 383 30.97 19.90 -8.76
C VAL A 383 32.32 19.74 -8.05
N THR A 384 32.36 19.01 -6.94
CA THR A 384 33.59 18.71 -6.19
C THR A 384 34.01 17.25 -6.35
N GLU A 385 35.29 16.96 -6.13
CA GLU A 385 35.86 15.61 -6.22
C GLU A 385 35.29 14.64 -5.15
N GLU A 386 34.75 15.18 -4.05
CA GLU A 386 34.02 14.42 -3.00
C GLU A 386 32.64 13.96 -3.51
N LEU A 387 31.92 14.83 -4.22
CA LEU A 387 30.60 14.54 -4.79
C LEU A 387 30.71 13.65 -6.05
N ALA A 388 31.79 13.80 -6.81
CA ALA A 388 32.03 13.11 -8.06
C ALA A 388 33.51 12.64 -8.14
N PRO A 389 33.81 11.41 -7.69
CA PRO A 389 35.18 10.89 -7.73
C PRO A 389 35.75 10.83 -9.14
N LYS A 390 36.96 11.35 -9.34
CA LYS A 390 37.67 11.48 -10.63
C LYS A 390 37.04 12.46 -11.62
N TYR A 391 36.12 13.33 -11.20
CA TYR A 391 35.39 14.24 -12.10
C TYR A 391 36.32 15.10 -12.94
N PHE A 392 37.30 15.77 -12.33
CA PHE A 392 38.26 16.64 -13.04
C PHE A 392 39.25 15.87 -13.93
N THR A 393 39.34 14.54 -13.78
CA THR A 393 40.14 13.72 -14.70
C THR A 393 39.37 13.41 -15.98
N ILE A 394 38.04 13.33 -15.91
CA ILE A 394 37.13 12.98 -17.02
C ILE A 394 36.65 14.26 -17.73
N ILE A 395 36.13 15.22 -16.98
CA ILE A 395 35.60 16.50 -17.46
C ILE A 395 36.70 17.54 -17.50
N LYS A 396 36.96 18.12 -18.68
CA LYS A 396 38.08 19.05 -18.90
C LYS A 396 37.74 20.51 -18.64
N ASN A 397 36.48 20.90 -18.88
CA ASN A 397 35.99 22.26 -18.72
C ASN A 397 34.76 22.25 -17.78
N PRO A 398 34.93 22.12 -16.46
CA PRO A 398 33.83 22.16 -15.49
C PRO A 398 33.08 23.50 -15.57
N ILE A 399 31.75 23.44 -15.42
CA ILE A 399 30.89 24.62 -15.39
C ILE A 399 29.56 24.34 -14.69
N ASP A 400 28.99 25.37 -14.07
CA ASP A 400 27.73 25.36 -13.33
C ASP A 400 27.05 26.74 -13.39
N LEU A 401 25.81 26.83 -12.88
CA LEU A 401 25.00 28.05 -12.92
C LEU A 401 25.52 29.17 -12.00
N SER A 402 26.42 28.91 -11.05
CA SER A 402 27.12 29.97 -10.29
C SER A 402 28.26 30.57 -11.10
N MET A 403 29.03 29.76 -11.82
CA MET A 403 30.08 30.22 -12.74
C MET A 403 29.48 31.03 -13.89
N ILE A 404 28.35 30.58 -14.45
CA ILE A 404 27.63 31.32 -15.50
C ILE A 404 27.11 32.66 -14.93
N GLN A 405 26.58 32.68 -13.70
CA GLN A 405 26.18 33.93 -13.02
C GLN A 405 27.36 34.91 -12.89
N GLN A 406 28.54 34.42 -12.52
CA GLN A 406 29.75 35.24 -12.44
C GLN A 406 30.17 35.78 -13.81
N LYS A 407 30.11 34.98 -14.88
CA LYS A 407 30.40 35.43 -16.25
C LYS A 407 29.42 36.52 -16.74
N ILE A 408 28.13 36.44 -16.42
CA ILE A 408 27.18 37.54 -16.70
C ILE A 408 27.57 38.79 -15.89
N ASN A 409 27.81 38.66 -14.58
CA ASN A 409 28.14 39.80 -13.71
C ASN A 409 29.45 40.51 -14.15
N ASN A 410 30.42 39.74 -14.65
CA ASN A 410 31.67 40.22 -15.22
C ASN A 410 31.55 40.72 -16.67
N LYS A 411 30.31 40.81 -17.21
CA LYS A 411 29.98 41.31 -18.55
C LYS A 411 30.59 40.51 -19.72
N VAL A 412 30.95 39.24 -19.50
CA VAL A 412 31.59 38.40 -20.54
C VAL A 412 30.67 38.23 -21.76
N TYR A 413 29.37 38.01 -21.53
CA TYR A 413 28.40 37.71 -22.59
C TYR A 413 27.76 38.93 -23.26
N VAL A 414 28.07 40.17 -22.84
CA VAL A 414 27.29 41.38 -23.23
C VAL A 414 27.13 41.51 -24.75
N ASN A 415 28.15 41.16 -25.52
CA ASN A 415 28.13 41.20 -26.99
C ASN A 415 28.10 39.81 -27.64
N ASN A 416 27.94 38.73 -26.86
CA ASN A 416 28.08 37.35 -27.33
C ASN A 416 27.11 36.39 -26.60
N SER A 417 25.83 36.42 -27.00
CA SER A 417 24.82 35.48 -26.48
C SER A 417 25.10 34.02 -26.87
N THR A 418 25.88 33.77 -27.92
CA THR A 418 26.26 32.41 -28.34
C THR A 418 27.13 31.72 -27.29
N GLU A 419 28.05 32.45 -26.65
CA GLU A 419 28.88 31.90 -25.56
C GLU A 419 28.04 31.58 -24.30
N PHE A 420 27.01 32.38 -24.00
CA PHE A 420 26.06 32.07 -22.91
C PHE A 420 25.28 30.77 -23.18
N ILE A 421 24.82 30.56 -24.42
CA ILE A 421 24.16 29.32 -24.84
C ILE A 421 25.14 28.14 -24.75
N GLN A 422 26.36 28.29 -25.27
CA GLN A 422 27.40 27.25 -25.26
C GLN A 422 27.77 26.82 -23.84
N ASP A 423 27.83 27.73 -22.88
CA ASP A 423 28.14 27.39 -21.48
C ASP A 423 27.00 26.60 -20.81
N ILE A 424 25.74 26.89 -21.12
CA ILE A 424 24.57 26.10 -20.68
C ILE A 424 24.56 24.70 -21.34
N GLU A 425 24.89 24.62 -22.62
CA GLU A 425 25.01 23.35 -23.35
C GLU A 425 26.20 22.52 -22.85
N LEU A 426 27.34 23.15 -22.53
CA LEU A 426 28.52 22.52 -21.93
C LEU A 426 28.22 21.94 -20.55
N MET A 427 27.47 22.66 -19.72
CA MET A 427 27.00 22.16 -18.42
C MET A 427 26.22 20.84 -18.56
N VAL A 428 25.33 20.77 -19.56
CA VAL A 428 24.55 19.56 -19.87
C VAL A 428 25.43 18.46 -20.46
N ALA A 429 26.32 18.80 -21.40
CA ALA A 429 27.24 17.85 -22.02
C ALA A 429 28.21 17.22 -21.01
N ASN A 430 28.76 18.01 -20.08
CA ASN A 430 29.59 17.52 -18.98
C ASN A 430 28.81 16.55 -18.07
N CYS A 431 27.55 16.88 -17.77
CA CYS A 431 26.67 16.00 -17.01
C CYS A 431 26.40 14.68 -17.74
N GLU A 432 26.10 14.71 -19.05
CA GLU A 432 25.92 13.52 -19.87
C GLU A 432 27.21 12.70 -20.03
N GLN A 433 28.38 13.34 -20.14
CA GLN A 433 29.67 12.67 -20.31
C GLN A 433 30.10 11.92 -19.04
N TYR A 434 29.90 12.52 -17.85
CA TYR A 434 30.26 11.88 -16.58
C TYR A 434 29.19 10.87 -16.11
N ASN A 435 27.90 11.23 -16.16
CA ASN A 435 26.81 10.42 -15.60
C ASN A 435 26.12 9.52 -16.63
N GLY A 436 26.25 9.80 -17.94
CA GLY A 436 25.52 9.14 -19.02
C GLY A 436 24.11 9.71 -19.23
N LYS A 437 23.73 9.92 -20.50
CA LYS A 437 22.41 10.45 -20.93
C LYS A 437 21.17 9.78 -20.31
N ARG A 438 21.26 8.48 -19.98
CA ARG A 438 20.17 7.70 -19.37
C ARG A 438 20.17 7.69 -17.84
N SER A 439 21.09 8.39 -17.17
CA SER A 439 21.07 8.57 -15.72
C SER A 439 19.93 9.51 -15.27
N ILE A 440 19.74 9.65 -13.97
CA ILE A 440 18.80 10.64 -13.40
C ILE A 440 19.30 12.05 -13.69
N LEU A 441 20.57 12.35 -13.37
CA LEU A 441 21.19 13.66 -13.63
C LEU A 441 21.21 14.01 -15.13
N GLY A 442 21.48 13.05 -16.02
CA GLY A 442 21.39 13.24 -17.47
C GLY A 442 19.97 13.62 -17.90
N ARG A 443 18.92 12.97 -17.37
CA ARG A 443 17.52 13.38 -17.65
C ARG A 443 17.17 14.76 -17.08
N LEU A 444 17.65 15.09 -15.88
CA LEU A 444 17.45 16.43 -15.29
C LEU A 444 18.12 17.52 -16.14
N ALA A 445 19.36 17.28 -16.58
CA ALA A 445 20.08 18.19 -17.47
C ALA A 445 19.35 18.41 -18.80
N ASN A 446 18.87 17.33 -19.45
CA ASN A 446 18.07 17.45 -20.69
C ASN A 446 16.78 18.25 -20.46
N ARG A 447 16.06 18.02 -19.35
CA ARG A 447 14.84 18.80 -19.02
C ARG A 447 15.15 20.28 -18.79
N LEU A 448 16.24 20.57 -18.09
CA LEU A 448 16.69 21.94 -17.84
C LEU A 448 17.13 22.64 -19.14
N LEU A 449 17.74 21.91 -20.09
CA LEU A 449 18.12 22.43 -21.41
C LEU A 449 16.91 22.69 -22.31
N LEU A 450 15.86 21.87 -22.24
CA LEU A 450 14.59 22.15 -22.94
C LEU A 450 13.94 23.41 -22.37
N TYR A 451 13.78 23.48 -21.05
CA TYR A 451 13.25 24.67 -20.37
C TYR A 451 14.08 25.94 -20.64
N PHE A 452 15.41 25.81 -20.76
CA PHE A 452 16.27 26.89 -21.22
C PHE A 452 15.89 27.37 -22.62
N LYS A 453 15.74 26.47 -23.60
CA LYS A 453 15.40 26.83 -24.99
C LYS A 453 14.04 27.54 -25.06
N ASP A 454 13.06 27.06 -24.30
CA ASP A 454 11.73 27.68 -24.19
C ASP A 454 11.87 29.12 -23.64
N CYS A 455 12.43 29.29 -22.44
CA CYS A 455 12.63 30.60 -21.81
C CYS A 455 13.52 31.55 -22.64
N TRP A 456 14.49 31.01 -23.37
CA TRP A 456 15.37 31.76 -24.26
C TRP A 456 14.59 32.31 -25.47
N SER A 457 13.78 31.47 -26.11
CA SER A 457 12.94 31.87 -27.24
C SER A 457 11.91 32.94 -26.86
N GLU A 458 11.24 32.80 -25.71
CA GLU A 458 10.29 33.79 -25.18
C GLU A 458 10.93 35.16 -24.85
N CYS A 459 12.24 35.20 -24.62
CA CYS A 459 12.95 36.42 -24.25
C CYS A 459 13.65 37.12 -25.42
N GLN A 460 13.59 36.58 -26.64
CA GLN A 460 14.09 37.26 -27.84
C GLN A 460 12.98 38.05 -28.55
N PRO A 461 13.22 39.30 -28.95
CA PRO A 461 12.32 39.99 -29.88
C PRO A 461 12.39 39.30 -31.25
N ASN A 462 11.23 38.93 -31.80
CA ASN A 462 11.01 38.21 -33.07
C ASN A 462 12.20 38.25 -34.06
N THR A 463 12.95 37.16 -34.13
CA THR A 463 13.85 36.85 -35.24
C THR A 463 13.31 35.59 -35.92
N GLN A 464 13.25 35.61 -37.26
CA GLN A 464 12.59 34.58 -38.07
C GLN A 464 13.28 33.21 -37.97
N HIS A 465 12.49 32.16 -38.20
CA HIS A 465 12.85 30.76 -38.45
C HIS A 465 14.33 30.37 -38.35
N PHE A 466 14.64 29.51 -37.39
CA PHE A 466 15.64 28.46 -37.59
C PHE A 466 14.90 27.20 -38.04
N ASP A 467 15.37 26.60 -39.14
CA ASP A 467 14.73 25.46 -39.80
C ASP A 467 14.80 24.16 -38.97
N ASP A 468 13.92 23.23 -39.33
CA ASP A 468 13.69 21.95 -38.67
C ASP A 468 14.93 21.04 -38.65
N ASP A 469 15.22 20.45 -37.49
CA ASP A 469 15.61 19.04 -37.36
C ASP A 469 15.61 18.61 -35.88
N ILE A 470 14.56 17.90 -35.45
CA ILE A 470 14.46 16.85 -34.40
C ILE A 470 12.96 16.62 -34.09
N ASP A 471 12.32 15.71 -34.84
CA ASP A 471 11.03 15.11 -34.47
C ASP A 471 11.15 13.57 -34.45
N ASP A 472 11.86 13.04 -33.43
CA ASP A 472 11.95 11.58 -33.21
C ASP A 472 12.09 11.15 -31.73
N LEU A 473 11.43 11.84 -30.79
CA LEU A 473 11.31 11.35 -29.40
C LEU A 473 9.93 11.49 -28.74
N ASN A 474 9.01 12.30 -29.26
CA ASN A 474 7.72 12.57 -28.60
C ASN A 474 6.50 11.80 -29.16
N ARG A 475 6.69 10.78 -30.01
CA ARG A 475 5.59 9.97 -30.57
C ARG A 475 5.57 8.53 -30.03
N ARG A 476 5.51 8.33 -28.71
CA ARG A 476 5.33 6.99 -28.11
C ARG A 476 4.74 6.94 -26.69
N GLU A 477 3.60 7.59 -26.46
CA GLU A 477 2.59 7.32 -25.41
C GLU A 477 1.37 8.18 -25.80
N HIS A 478 0.11 7.75 -25.96
CA HIS A 478 -0.67 6.57 -25.54
C HIS A 478 -1.61 6.12 -26.71
N PRO A 479 -2.65 5.27 -26.57
CA PRO A 479 -2.96 4.25 -25.54
C PRO A 479 -3.11 2.83 -26.13
N VAL A 480 -2.99 1.78 -25.31
CA VAL A 480 -3.27 0.40 -25.74
C VAL A 480 -4.71 0.00 -25.39
N LYS A 481 -5.56 -0.18 -26.40
CA LYS A 481 -6.74 -1.07 -26.32
C LYS A 481 -6.89 -1.87 -27.62
N LYS A 482 -6.92 -3.20 -27.44
CA LYS A 482 -7.47 -4.25 -28.34
C LYS A 482 -6.98 -4.26 -29.80
N SER A 483 -6.22 -5.30 -30.14
CA SER A 483 -5.91 -5.68 -31.52
C SER A 483 -7.16 -6.16 -32.29
N THR A 484 -7.48 -5.40 -33.34
CA THR A 484 -7.84 -5.79 -34.72
C THR A 484 -7.96 -7.30 -35.02
N ILE A 485 -8.97 -7.79 -35.76
CA ILE A 485 -9.03 -8.03 -37.24
C ILE A 485 -10.44 -8.63 -37.52
N PHE A 486 -11.21 -8.41 -38.60
CA PHE A 486 -11.06 -7.64 -39.86
C PHE A 486 -12.45 -7.16 -40.42
N THR A 487 -12.46 -6.64 -41.65
CA THR A 487 -13.65 -6.29 -42.49
C THR A 487 -14.23 -7.51 -43.26
N ARG A 488 -15.43 -7.57 -43.87
CA ARG A 488 -16.15 -6.55 -44.70
C ARG A 488 -17.61 -6.98 -45.09
N ASP A 489 -18.48 -5.99 -45.34
CA ASP A 489 -19.75 -5.93 -46.13
C ASP A 489 -20.99 -6.84 -45.90
N LYS A 490 -22.08 -6.18 -45.44
CA LYS A 490 -23.48 -6.15 -45.93
C LYS A 490 -24.04 -7.32 -46.79
N ASN A 491 -25.04 -8.05 -46.28
CA ASN A 491 -26.50 -7.79 -46.48
C ASN A 491 -27.41 -8.97 -46.02
N ASN A 492 -28.68 -8.63 -45.73
CA ASN A 492 -29.89 -9.46 -45.82
C ASN A 492 -30.15 -10.67 -44.88
N ASN A 493 -31.16 -10.45 -44.02
CA ASN A 493 -32.41 -11.23 -43.88
C ASN A 493 -32.46 -12.65 -43.26
N THR A 494 -33.21 -12.72 -42.16
CA THR A 494 -34.19 -13.79 -41.77
C THR A 494 -33.76 -15.24 -41.48
N ARG A 495 -34.40 -15.80 -40.44
CA ARG A 495 -34.44 -17.25 -40.04
C ARG A 495 -33.08 -17.78 -39.51
N THR A 496 -33.01 -18.76 -38.60
CA THR A 496 -34.04 -19.66 -38.03
C THR A 496 -33.76 -20.00 -36.56
N ARG A 497 -34.74 -20.66 -35.92
CA ARG A 497 -34.83 -21.09 -34.52
C ARG A 497 -34.45 -22.58 -34.39
N LYS A 498 -34.18 -23.08 -33.16
CA LYS A 498 -34.08 -24.52 -32.76
C LYS A 498 -32.81 -25.25 -33.27
N ASN A 499 -32.28 -26.32 -32.66
CA ASN A 499 -32.49 -27.06 -31.39
C ASN A 499 -31.13 -27.75 -31.05
N TYR A 500 -30.87 -28.35 -29.88
CA TYR A 500 -31.37 -29.66 -29.43
C TYR A 500 -31.22 -29.86 -27.91
N ARG A 501 -32.32 -30.27 -27.27
CA ARG A 501 -32.39 -30.90 -25.96
C ARG A 501 -33.59 -31.85 -26.00
N GLN A 502 -33.37 -33.16 -26.16
CA GLN A 502 -34.28 -34.26 -25.76
C GLN A 502 -33.86 -35.62 -26.34
N LEU A 503 -33.97 -36.64 -25.49
CA LEU A 503 -34.42 -38.04 -25.68
C LEU A 503 -34.16 -38.71 -24.31
N ALA A 504 -35.07 -39.40 -23.62
CA ALA A 504 -36.52 -39.65 -23.74
C ALA A 504 -37.11 -39.56 -22.30
N GLY A 505 -38.41 -39.53 -21.98
CA GLY A 505 -39.64 -39.89 -22.70
C GLY A 505 -40.36 -41.01 -21.94
N LEU A 506 -41.70 -40.90 -21.76
CA LEU A 506 -42.64 -41.63 -20.85
C LEU A 506 -42.98 -40.85 -19.57
N SER A 507 -44.22 -40.81 -19.08
CA SER A 507 -45.55 -40.80 -19.71
C SER A 507 -46.57 -40.33 -18.67
N ASP A 508 -47.68 -39.76 -19.12
CA ASP A 508 -48.76 -39.14 -18.35
C ASP A 508 -49.37 -40.03 -17.24
N ASP A 509 -49.86 -39.44 -16.14
CA ASP A 509 -51.29 -39.47 -15.75
C ASP A 509 -51.57 -38.67 -14.45
N GLU A 510 -52.86 -38.44 -14.23
CA GLU A 510 -53.60 -37.54 -13.32
C GLU A 510 -53.29 -37.70 -11.81
N ASP A 511 -53.35 -36.60 -11.03
CA ASP A 511 -54.51 -36.31 -10.15
C ASP A 511 -54.32 -35.02 -9.30
N ASP A 512 -55.44 -34.35 -9.02
CA ASP A 512 -55.52 -33.25 -8.05
C ASP A 512 -55.42 -33.78 -6.61
N ASP A 513 -54.74 -33.07 -5.70
CA ASP A 513 -55.22 -33.04 -4.31
C ASP A 513 -54.83 -31.73 -3.59
N GLU A 514 -55.87 -31.02 -3.16
CA GLU A 514 -55.84 -29.72 -2.49
C GLU A 514 -55.56 -29.93 -0.99
N PHE A 515 -54.34 -29.62 -0.51
CA PHE A 515 -54.05 -29.56 0.93
C PHE A 515 -53.68 -28.15 1.41
N GLU A 516 -54.73 -27.47 1.85
CA GLU A 516 -54.74 -26.16 2.50
C GLU A 516 -53.89 -26.16 3.79
N TYR A 517 -52.64 -25.67 3.70
CA TYR A 517 -51.78 -25.54 4.89
C TYR A 517 -52.05 -24.22 5.63
N THR A 518 -52.83 -24.34 6.71
CA THR A 518 -53.15 -23.23 7.62
C THR A 518 -51.90 -22.52 8.20
N PRO A 519 -51.86 -21.18 8.24
CA PRO A 519 -50.71 -20.45 8.76
C PRO A 519 -50.78 -20.25 10.28
N MET A 520 -49.87 -20.88 11.03
CA MET A 520 -49.69 -20.71 12.49
C MET A 520 -48.26 -21.07 12.92
N PRO A 521 -47.69 -20.44 13.95
CA PRO A 521 -47.64 -19.00 14.19
C PRO A 521 -46.19 -18.49 14.23
N SER A 522 -46.03 -17.17 14.22
CA SER A 522 -44.75 -16.45 14.25
C SER A 522 -43.99 -16.61 15.58
N SER A 523 -43.35 -17.75 15.82
CA SER A 523 -42.33 -17.93 16.89
C SER A 523 -41.50 -19.20 16.71
N LYS A 524 -40.57 -19.21 15.74
CA LYS A 524 -39.35 -20.03 15.81
C LYS A 524 -38.17 -19.18 15.40
N ARG A 525 -37.34 -18.84 16.39
CA ARG A 525 -36.10 -18.08 16.18
C ARG A 525 -35.22 -18.88 15.22
N VAL A 526 -34.70 -18.22 14.20
CA VAL A 526 -33.70 -18.78 13.30
C VAL A 526 -32.51 -19.24 14.14
N CYS A 527 -32.08 -20.48 13.95
CA CYS A 527 -30.85 -21.00 14.54
C CYS A 527 -29.66 -20.32 13.83
N TYR A 528 -29.25 -19.16 14.34
CA TYR A 528 -27.97 -18.56 13.99
C TYR A 528 -26.81 -19.50 14.32
N VAL A 529 -25.68 -19.32 13.64
CA VAL A 529 -24.38 -19.90 14.00
C VAL A 529 -23.95 -19.32 15.35
N ASN A 530 -24.48 -19.90 16.42
CA ASN A 530 -24.15 -19.57 17.80
C ASN A 530 -23.39 -20.76 18.39
N CYS A 531 -22.07 -20.77 18.18
CA CYS A 531 -21.15 -21.85 18.56
C CYS A 531 -20.91 -21.99 20.07
N SER A 532 -21.84 -21.51 20.89
CA SER A 532 -21.92 -21.80 22.34
C SER A 532 -22.60 -23.14 22.67
N ASN A 533 -22.97 -23.91 21.64
CA ASN A 533 -23.49 -25.29 21.74
C ASN A 533 -22.78 -26.26 20.76
N LEU A 534 -21.49 -26.01 20.46
CA LEU A 534 -20.57 -26.99 19.85
C LEU A 534 -19.71 -27.66 20.94
#